data_AF-A0A235IWH6-F1
#
_entry.id   AF-A0A235IWH6-F1
#
_cell.length_a   1.000
_cell.length_b   1.000
_cell.length_c   1.000
_cell.angle_alpha   90.00
_cell.angle_beta   90.00
_cell.angle_gamma   90.00
#
_symmetry.space_group_name_H-M   'P 1'
#
loop_
_entity.id
_entity.type
_entity.pdbx_description
1 polymer ?
#
loop_
_entity_poly.entity_id
_entity_poly.type
_entity_poly.pdbx_seq_one_letter_code
_entity_poly.pdbx_strand_id
1 'polypeptide(L)'
;MCLDDAKKIDIDAALAKIKYYLDTFGEHISCLDYSIECLEHLKEELPEGDAESINAYLYGALSRMQQTKSELSKDIKLIKGYLSYFVESSEEIFTQPK
;
A
#
# COMPACT_ATOMS: atom_id res chain seq x y z
N MET A 1 17.77 28.92 7.92
CA MET A 1 18.42 27.88 8.74
C MET A 1 18.91 26.81 7.77
N CYS A 2 20.22 26.70 7.52
CA CYS A 2 20.74 25.70 6.58
C CYS A 2 20.77 24.32 7.25
N LEU A 3 20.18 23.31 6.61
CA LEU A 3 20.40 21.91 6.99
C LEU A 3 21.87 21.56 6.66
N ASP A 4 22.57 20.91 7.58
CA ASP A 4 23.94 20.43 7.34
C ASP A 4 23.94 19.16 6.47
N ASP A 5 25.09 18.83 5.87
CA ASP A 5 25.22 17.69 4.95
C ASP A 5 24.86 16.34 5.57
N ALA A 6 25.04 16.18 6.89
CA ALA A 6 24.66 14.95 7.59
C ALA A 6 23.13 14.79 7.61
N LYS A 7 22.39 15.87 7.87
CA LYS A 7 20.93 15.86 7.79
C LYS A 7 20.42 15.58 6.37
N LYS A 8 21.14 16.00 5.34
CA LYS A 8 20.79 15.68 3.94
C LYS A 8 20.93 14.19 3.65
N ILE A 9 22.04 13.58 4.09
CA ILE A 9 22.28 12.13 3.96
C ILE A 9 21.21 11.33 4.71
N ASP A 10 20.84 11.77 5.93
CA ASP A 10 19.81 11.10 6.72
C ASP A 10 18.42 11.16 6.05
N ILE A 11 18.08 12.30 5.43
CA ILE A 11 16.85 12.46 4.66
C ILE A 11 16.84 11.52 3.44
N ASP A 12 17.93 11.46 2.68
CA ASP A 12 18.04 10.58 1.51
C ASP A 12 17.92 9.09 1.91
N ALA A 13 18.56 8.70 3.01
CA ALA A 13 18.47 7.34 3.55
C ALA A 13 17.05 6.99 4.04
N ALA A 14 16.35 7.95 4.65
CA ALA A 14 14.95 7.79 5.05
C ALA A 14 14.04 7.64 3.83
N LEU A 15 14.20 8.46 2.80
CA LEU A 15 13.44 8.37 1.55
C LEU A 15 13.63 7.01 0.86
N ALA A 16 14.87 6.51 0.81
CA ALA A 16 15.17 5.20 0.24
C ALA A 16 14.45 4.06 0.99
N LYS A 17 14.45 4.09 2.32
CA LYS A 17 13.72 3.10 3.14
C LYS A 17 12.23 3.18 2.93
N ILE A 18 11.66 4.37 2.84
CA ILE A 18 10.22 4.55 2.63
C ILE A 18 9.83 4.02 1.24
N LYS A 19 10.63 4.29 0.20
CA LYS A 19 10.41 3.73 -1.14
C LYS A 19 10.40 2.20 -1.12
N TYR A 20 11.39 1.59 -0.44
CA TYR A 20 11.44 0.14 -0.26
C TYR A 20 10.15 -0.40 0.38
N TYR A 21 9.69 0.19 1.49
CA TYR A 21 8.45 -0.26 2.14
C TYR A 21 7.21 -0.09 1.26
N LEU A 22 7.12 0.99 0.47
CA LEU A 22 6.03 1.20 -0.46
C LEU A 22 6.00 0.14 -1.58
N ASP A 23 7.17 -0.28 -2.05
CA ASP A 23 7.29 -1.35 -3.04
C ASP A 23 6.88 -2.70 -2.44
N THR A 24 7.34 -3.03 -1.21
CA THR A 24 6.92 -4.23 -0.47
C THR A 24 5.41 -4.27 -0.20
N PHE A 25 4.79 -3.12 0.14
CA PHE A 25 3.33 -3.07 0.28
C PHE A 25 2.60 -3.34 -1.04
N GLY A 26 3.17 -2.92 -2.18
CA GLY A 26 2.67 -3.28 -3.51
C GLY A 26 2.66 -4.80 -3.72
N GLU A 27 3.72 -5.50 -3.34
CA GLU A 27 3.80 -6.97 -3.41
C GLU A 27 2.75 -7.65 -2.52
N HIS A 28 2.54 -7.13 -1.31
CA HIS A 28 1.48 -7.64 -0.43
C HIS A 28 0.08 -7.45 -1.00
N ILE A 29 -0.17 -6.37 -1.73
CA ILE A 29 -1.43 -6.18 -2.48
C ILE A 29 -1.59 -7.26 -3.56
N SER A 30 -0.53 -7.62 -4.28
CA SER A 30 -0.57 -8.70 -5.26
C SER A 30 -0.85 -10.07 -4.62
N CYS A 31 -0.32 -10.35 -3.42
CA CYS A 31 -0.67 -11.55 -2.66
C CYS A 31 -2.15 -11.57 -2.23
N LEU A 32 -2.69 -10.40 -1.86
CA LEU A 32 -4.10 -10.21 -1.56
C LEU A 32 -4.98 -10.49 -2.78
N ASP A 33 -4.57 -10.02 -3.97
CA ASP A 33 -5.26 -10.31 -5.22
C ASP A 33 -5.35 -11.80 -5.53
N TYR A 34 -4.23 -12.50 -5.43
CA TYR A 34 -4.21 -13.95 -5.62
C TYR A 34 -5.13 -14.68 -4.64
N SER A 35 -5.16 -14.20 -3.38
CA SER A 35 -6.01 -14.81 -2.35
C SER A 35 -7.50 -14.54 -2.59
N ILE A 36 -7.86 -13.36 -3.12
CA ILE A 36 -9.22 -13.04 -3.56
C ILE A 36 -9.64 -13.95 -4.72
N GLU A 37 -8.78 -14.13 -5.72
CA GLU A 37 -9.05 -15.02 -6.87
C GLU A 37 -9.28 -16.47 -6.44
N CYS A 38 -8.44 -16.98 -5.52
CA CYS A 38 -8.62 -18.33 -4.97
C CYS A 38 -9.96 -18.50 -4.25
N LEU A 39 -10.41 -17.48 -3.51
CA LEU A 39 -11.70 -17.51 -2.83
C LEU A 39 -12.89 -17.41 -3.79
N GLU A 40 -12.73 -16.67 -4.89
CA GLU A 40 -13.72 -16.61 -5.97
C GLU A 40 -13.88 -17.98 -6.65
N HIS A 41 -12.78 -18.65 -6.99
CA HIS A 41 -12.82 -20.00 -7.55
C HIS A 41 -13.41 -21.02 -6.57
N LEU A 42 -13.03 -20.98 -5.29
CA LEU A 42 -13.58 -21.89 -4.27
C LEU A 42 -15.11 -21.74 -4.14
N LYS A 43 -15.63 -20.53 -4.34
CA LYS A 43 -17.07 -20.26 -4.34
C LYS A 43 -17.81 -20.94 -5.50
N GLU A 44 -17.16 -21.04 -6.66
CA GLU A 44 -17.74 -21.68 -7.85
C GLU A 44 -17.77 -23.22 -7.73
N GLU A 45 -16.84 -23.80 -6.97
CA GLU A 45 -16.70 -25.25 -6.82
C GLU A 45 -17.52 -25.89 -5.68
N LEU A 46 -18.14 -25.09 -4.80
CA LEU A 46 -18.89 -25.61 -3.64
C LEU A 46 -20.31 -26.09 -4.01
N PRO A 47 -20.66 -27.37 -3.78
CA PRO A 47 -21.99 -27.92 -4.06
C PRO A 47 -23.05 -27.40 -3.08
N GLU A 48 -24.31 -27.31 -3.51
CA GLU A 48 -25.46 -26.66 -2.84
C GLU A 48 -25.84 -27.16 -1.41
N GLY A 49 -25.13 -28.13 -0.82
CA GLY A 49 -25.44 -28.69 0.51
C GLY A 49 -24.51 -28.19 1.62
N ASP A 50 -25.07 -27.71 2.74
CA ASP A 50 -24.39 -26.97 3.83
C ASP A 50 -23.63 -25.69 3.36
N ALA A 51 -23.89 -25.31 2.11
CA ALA A 51 -23.22 -24.24 1.38
C ALA A 51 -23.55 -22.84 1.90
N GLU A 52 -24.66 -22.65 2.61
CA GLU A 52 -25.16 -21.31 2.94
C GLU A 52 -24.29 -20.61 4.00
N SER A 53 -23.87 -21.36 5.03
CA SER A 53 -22.91 -20.92 6.05
C SER A 53 -21.51 -20.70 5.47
N ILE A 54 -21.04 -21.66 4.66
CA ILE A 54 -19.72 -21.61 4.03
C ILE A 54 -19.66 -20.47 3.01
N ASN A 55 -20.70 -20.29 2.19
CA ASN A 55 -20.82 -19.15 1.28
C ASN A 55 -20.86 -17.83 2.06
N ALA A 56 -21.67 -17.70 3.12
CA ALA A 56 -21.71 -16.46 3.90
C ALA A 56 -20.33 -16.11 4.51
N TYR A 57 -19.60 -17.11 4.99
CA TYR A 57 -18.25 -16.92 5.51
C TYR A 57 -17.27 -16.50 4.40
N LEU A 58 -17.29 -17.18 3.24
CA LEU A 58 -16.43 -16.89 2.10
C LEU A 58 -16.72 -15.52 1.48
N TYR A 59 -17.99 -15.17 1.26
CA TYR A 59 -18.40 -13.84 0.80
C TYR A 59 -17.97 -12.75 1.78
N GLY A 60 -18.14 -12.98 3.08
CA GLY A 60 -17.69 -12.05 4.12
C GLY A 60 -16.16 -11.89 4.13
N ALA A 61 -15.40 -12.97 3.95
CA ALA A 61 -13.95 -12.92 3.83
C ALA A 61 -13.51 -12.16 2.58
N LEU A 62 -14.10 -12.48 1.42
CA LEU A 62 -13.82 -11.82 0.15
C LEU A 62 -14.05 -10.31 0.22
N SER A 63 -15.22 -9.90 0.74
CA SER A 63 -15.58 -8.50 0.87
C SER A 63 -14.62 -7.73 1.77
N ARG A 64 -14.24 -8.31 2.92
CA ARG A 64 -13.24 -7.70 3.82
C ARG A 64 -11.88 -7.57 3.12
N MET A 65 -11.43 -8.58 2.39
CA MET A 65 -10.15 -8.54 1.69
C MET A 65 -10.13 -7.51 0.57
N GLN A 66 -11.21 -7.41 -0.20
CA GLN A 66 -11.38 -6.37 -1.23
C GLN A 66 -11.37 -4.96 -0.60
N GLN A 67 -12.03 -4.77 0.54
CA GLN A 67 -12.00 -3.51 1.26
C GLN A 67 -10.58 -3.16 1.74
N THR A 68 -9.90 -4.10 2.42
CA THR A 68 -8.53 -3.90 2.91
C THR A 68 -7.56 -3.59 1.78
N LYS A 69 -7.68 -4.27 0.62
CA LYS A 69 -6.88 -3.97 -0.56
C LYS A 69 -7.09 -2.52 -1.04
N SER A 70 -8.34 -2.07 -1.08
CA SER A 70 -8.71 -0.71 -1.50
C SER A 70 -8.15 0.36 -0.56
N GLU A 71 -8.24 0.13 0.75
CA GLU A 71 -7.68 1.02 1.78
C GLU A 71 -6.16 1.09 1.68
N LEU A 72 -5.47 -0.06 1.61
CA LEU A 72 -4.01 -0.11 1.43
C LEU A 72 -3.55 0.59 0.15
N SER A 73 -4.26 0.41 -0.96
CA SER A 73 -3.94 1.08 -2.22
C SER A 73 -4.06 2.61 -2.11
N LYS A 74 -5.08 3.10 -1.40
CA LYS A 74 -5.25 4.55 -1.14
C LYS A 74 -4.13 5.08 -0.26
N ASP A 75 -3.78 4.36 0.81
CA ASP A 75 -2.74 4.77 1.74
C ASP A 75 -1.38 4.85 1.04
N ILE A 76 -1.01 3.85 0.22
CA ILE A 76 0.21 3.87 -0.58
C ILE A 76 0.22 5.11 -1.50
N LYS A 77 -0.90 5.41 -2.16
CA LYS A 77 -1.00 6.57 -3.06
C LYS A 77 -0.85 7.89 -2.30
N LEU A 78 -1.47 8.03 -1.13
CA LEU A 78 -1.35 9.21 -0.28
C LEU A 78 0.08 9.39 0.23
N ILE A 79 0.70 8.33 0.75
CA ILE A 79 2.08 8.35 1.25
C ILE A 79 3.03 8.75 0.13
N LYS A 80 2.90 8.18 -1.08
CA LYS A 80 3.68 8.59 -2.26
C LYS A 80 3.50 10.09 -2.54
N GLY A 81 2.27 10.60 -2.52
CA GLY A 81 1.98 12.02 -2.74
C GLY A 81 2.64 12.94 -1.70
N TYR A 82 2.54 12.60 -0.41
CA TYR A 82 3.18 13.38 0.66
C TYR A 82 4.71 13.38 0.55
N LEU A 83 5.30 12.25 0.16
CA LEU A 83 6.76 12.17 -0.03
C LEU A 83 7.22 13.00 -1.21
N SER A 84 6.52 12.93 -2.35
CA SER A 84 6.82 13.78 -3.51
C SER A 84 6.75 15.25 -3.14
N TYR A 85 5.68 15.68 -2.48
CA TYR A 85 5.53 17.05 -2.00
C TYR A 85 6.64 17.47 -1.03
N PHE A 86 7.01 16.60 -0.09
CA PHE A 86 8.10 16.87 0.86
C PHE A 86 9.44 17.05 0.15
N VAL A 87 9.77 16.19 -0.81
CA VAL A 87 11.00 16.31 -1.61
C VAL A 87 11.01 17.63 -2.38
N GLU A 88 9.96 17.92 -3.14
CA GLU A 88 9.83 19.16 -3.92
C GLU A 88 9.95 20.41 -3.03
N SER A 89 9.21 20.43 -1.90
CA SER A 89 9.24 21.54 -0.95
C SER A 89 10.62 21.71 -0.29
N SER A 90 11.34 20.60 -0.07
CA SER A 90 12.69 20.65 0.48
C SER A 90 13.67 21.24 -0.54
N GLU A 91 13.59 20.84 -1.82
CA GLU A 91 14.43 21.36 -2.91
C GLU A 91 14.24 22.86 -3.16
N GLU A 92 13.01 23.38 -3.04
CA GLU A 92 12.72 24.82 -3.11
C GLU A 92 13.42 25.60 -1.99
N ILE A 93 13.46 25.06 -0.77
CA ILE A 93 14.17 25.67 0.36
C ILE A 93 15.70 25.71 0.10
N PHE A 94 16.24 24.74 -0.63
CA PHE A 94 17.67 24.65 -0.95
C PHE A 94 18.10 25.47 -2.17
N THR A 95 17.17 25.96 -2.99
CA THR A 95 17.47 26.68 -4.25
C THR A 95 17.20 28.18 -4.19
N GLN A 96 16.57 28.70 -3.13
CA GLN A 96 16.36 30.15 -2.98
C GLN A 96 17.70 30.90 -2.81
N PRO A 97 18.00 31.92 -3.65
CA PRO A 97 19.17 32.77 -3.45
C PRO A 97 19.01 33.59 -2.17
N LYS A 98 20.10 33.69 -1.39
CA LYS A 98 20.18 34.56 -0.21
C LYS A 98 20.01 36.03 -0.55
#